data_AF-A0A8T5E982-F1
#
_entry.id   AF-A0A8T5E982-F1
#
_cell.length_a   1.000
_cell.length_b   1.000
_cell.length_c   1.000
_cell.angle_alpha   90.00
_cell.angle_beta   90.00
_cell.angle_gamma   90.00
#
_symmetry.space_group_name_H-M   'P 1'
#
loop_
_entity.id
_entity.type
_entity.pdbx_description
1 polymer ?
#
loop_
_entity_poly.entity_id
_entity_poly.type
_entity_poly.pdbx_seq_one_letter_code
_entity_poly.pdbx_strand_id
1 'polypeptide(L)' 'MNEPIMTDMRSEYAKSLIQVGHDNPNVVVLGADTTDSLKTSGFGKQFPDRFFNVGIAEAN' A
#
# COMPACT_ATOMS: atom_id res chain seq x y z
N MET A 1 -29.14 -10.42 2.26
CA MET A 1 -27.92 -10.73 3.01
C MET A 1 -26.76 -10.30 2.14
N ASN A 2 -25.82 -9.50 2.65
CA ASN A 2 -24.66 -9.10 1.85
C ASN A 2 -23.61 -10.20 1.98
N GLU A 3 -23.38 -10.94 0.90
CA GLU A 3 -22.29 -11.93 0.85
C GLU A 3 -20.96 -11.23 1.17
N PRO A 4 -20.08 -11.84 1.97
CA PRO A 4 -18.77 -11.27 2.23
C PRO A 4 -17.99 -11.23 0.92
N ILE A 5 -17.45 -10.04 0.59
CA ILE A 5 -16.60 -9.89 -0.59
C ILE A 5 -15.30 -10.65 -0.31
N MET A 6 -15.18 -11.86 -0.85
CA MET A 6 -13.96 -12.65 -0.76
C MET A 6 -12.91 -12.01 -1.67
N THR A 7 -11.81 -11.52 -1.09
CA THR A 7 -10.72 -10.87 -1.81
C THR A 7 -9.39 -11.28 -1.20
N ASP A 8 -8.30 -11.20 -1.98
CA ASP A 8 -6.99 -11.70 -1.55
C ASP A 8 -6.35 -10.81 -0.49
N MET A 9 -5.49 -11.41 0.34
CA MET A 9 -4.84 -10.72 1.45
C MET A 9 -4.02 -9.49 1.02
N ARG A 10 -3.45 -9.48 -0.21
CA ARG A 10 -2.70 -8.31 -0.70
C ARG A 10 -3.63 -7.15 -1.05
N SER A 11 -4.81 -7.45 -1.59
CA SER A 11 -5.85 -6.45 -1.82
C SER A 11 -6.33 -5.81 -0.51
N GLU A 12 -6.62 -6.62 0.51
CA GLU A 12 -7.03 -6.08 1.82
C GLU A 12 -5.89 -5.31 2.49
N TYR A 13 -4.67 -5.82 2.44
CA TYR A 13 -3.50 -5.10 2.94
C TYR A 13 -3.38 -3.71 2.31
N ALA A 14 -3.49 -3.58 0.99
CA ALA A 14 -3.41 -2.29 0.31
C ALA A 14 -4.55 -1.33 0.72
N LYS A 15 -5.78 -1.83 0.86
CA LYS A 15 -6.93 -1.03 1.32
C LYS A 15 -6.74 -0.56 2.76
N SER A 16 -6.32 -1.45 3.66
CA SER A 16 -6.05 -1.13 5.06
C SER A 16 -4.90 -0.13 5.18
N LEU A 17 -3.85 -0.27 4.37
CA LEU A 17 -2.70 0.63 4.35
C LEU A 17 -3.13 2.06 3.99
N ILE A 18 -4.02 2.21 3.00
CA ILE A 18 -4.64 3.49 2.65
C ILE A 18 -5.46 4.06 3.81
N GLN A 19 -6.31 3.24 4.44
CA GLN A 19 -7.12 3.68 5.58
C GLN A 19 -6.25 4.21 6.73
N VAL A 20 -5.19 3.47 7.09
CA VAL A 20 -4.23 3.90 8.11
C VAL A 20 -3.51 5.18 7.69
N GLY A 21 -3.23 5.36 6.39
CA GLY A 21 -2.65 6.58 5.84
C GLY A 21 -3.53 7.82 6.02
N HIS A 22 -4.86 7.66 5.99
CA HIS A 22 -5.80 8.73 6.32
C HIS A 22 -5.81 9.04 7.82
N ASP A 23 -5.76 8.00 8.67
CA ASP A 23 -5.89 8.15 10.12
C ASP A 23 -4.60 8.68 10.78
N ASN A 24 -3.43 8.40 10.19
CA ASN A 24 -2.14 8.83 10.73
C ASN A 24 -1.24 9.49 9.66
N PRO A 25 -0.99 10.81 9.75
CA PRO A 25 -0.14 11.52 8.78
C PRO A 25 1.33 11.07 8.80
N ASN A 26 1.80 10.45 9.89
CA ASN A 26 3.18 10.02 10.04
C ASN A 26 3.50 8.68 9.36
N VAL A 27 2.49 7.97 8.86
CA VAL A 27 2.70 6.71 8.14
C VAL A 27 3.24 7.00 6.75
N VAL A 28 4.34 6.34 6.43
CA VAL A 28 4.97 6.31 5.11
C VAL A 28 5.07 4.89 4.61
N VAL A 29 5.13 4.72 3.30
CA VAL A 29 5.26 3.41 2.64
C VAL A 29 6.53 3.39 1.81
N LEU A 30 7.36 2.38 2.02
CA LEU A 30 8.51 2.07 1.20
C LEU A 30 8.12 0.99 0.20
N GLY A 31 8.05 1.33 -1.08
CA GLY A 31 7.87 0.40 -2.18
C GLY A 31 9.22 -0.08 -2.72
N ALA A 32 9.24 -1.27 -3.29
CA ALA A 32 10.36 -1.83 -4.05
C ALA A 32 9.85 -2.36 -5.41
N ASP A 33 10.64 -3.19 -6.10
CA ASP A 33 10.23 -3.88 -7.34
C ASP A 33 8.94 -4.72 -7.14
N THR A 34 8.61 -5.07 -5.90
CA THR A 34 7.40 -5.79 -5.52
C THR A 34 6.15 -4.91 -5.35
N THR A 35 6.25 -3.59 -5.55
CA THR A 35 5.15 -2.62 -5.29
C THR A 35 3.83 -3.00 -5.94
N ASP A 36 3.84 -3.32 -7.24
CA ASP A 36 2.61 -3.68 -7.95
C ASP A 36 2.09 -5.06 -7.54
N SER A 37 2.98 -6.02 -7.27
CA SER A 37 2.62 -7.34 -6.74
C SER A 37 1.93 -7.25 -5.37
N LEU A 38 2.38 -6.32 -4.53
CA LEU A 38 1.79 -6.03 -3.21
C LEU A 38 0.62 -5.03 -3.27
N LYS A 39 0.32 -4.48 -4.46
CA LYS A 39 -0.78 -3.54 -4.71
C LYS A 39 -0.65 -2.23 -3.90
N THR A 40 0.55 -1.86 -3.47
CA THR A 40 0.79 -0.67 -2.63
C THR A 40 0.91 0.63 -3.43
N SER A 41 0.96 0.57 -4.77
CA SER A 41 0.97 1.76 -5.63
C SER A 41 -0.25 2.67 -5.43
N GLY A 42 -1.36 2.12 -4.94
CA GLY A 42 -2.54 2.90 -4.54
C GLY A 42 -2.27 3.90 -3.41
N PHE A 43 -1.40 3.56 -2.45
CA PHE A 43 -1.02 4.48 -1.37
C PHE A 43 -0.28 5.70 -1.92
N GLY A 44 0.69 5.50 -2.82
CA GLY A 44 1.42 6.60 -3.45
C GLY A 44 0.56 7.49 -4.34
N LYS A 45 -0.53 6.97 -4.93
CA LYS A 45 -1.49 7.79 -5.68
C LYS A 45 -2.28 8.73 -4.76
N GLN A 46 -2.61 8.31 -3.54
CA GLN A 46 -3.32 9.14 -2.57
C GLN A 46 -2.39 10.05 -1.76
N PHE A 47 -1.19 9.57 -1.44
CA PHE A 47 -0.23 10.24 -0.56
C PHE A 47 1.16 10.28 -1.23
N PRO A 48 1.32 11.06 -2.32
CA PRO A 48 2.54 11.05 -3.13
C PRO A 48 3.79 11.41 -2.33
N ASP A 49 3.67 12.33 -1.37
CA ASP A 49 4.80 12.75 -0.52
C ASP A 49 5.15 11.74 0.60
N ARG A 50 4.42 10.63 0.71
CA ARG A 50 4.58 9.61 1.75
C ARG A 50 4.82 8.20 1.20
N PHE A 51 5.05 8.09 -0.10
CA PHE A 51 5.41 6.84 -0.75
C PHE A 51 6.77 6.96 -1.42
N PHE A 52 7.71 6.11 -1.01
CA PHE A 52 9.08 6.13 -1.49
C PHE A 52 9.36 4.81 -2.20
N ASN A 53 9.69 4.82 -3.48
CA ASN A 53 10.04 3.60 -4.21
C ASN A 53 11.56 3.47 -4.35
N VAL A 54 12.13 2.36 -3.88
CA VAL A 54 13.58 2.08 -3.95
C VAL A 54 13.96 1.12 -5.09
N GLY A 55 12.99 0.66 -5.89
CA GLY A 55 13.24 -0.28 -6.98
C GLY A 55 13.81 -1.61 -6.49
N ILE A 56 14.84 -2.12 -7.16
CA ILE A 56 15.48 -3.41 -6.86
C ILE A 56 16.40 -3.34 -5.62
N ALA A 57 16.68 -2.14 -5.10
CA ALA A 57 17.60 -1.93 -3.97
C ALA A 57 16.94 -2.25 -2.60
N GLU A 58 16.36 -3.44 -2.46
CA GLU A 58 15.68 -3.89 -1.25
C GLU A 58 16.61 -4.05 -0.04
N ALA A 59 17.91 -4.24 -0.28
CA ALA A 59 18.94 -4.46 0.74
C ALA A 59 19.80 -3.23 1.06
N ASN A 60 19.39 -2.03 0.62
CA ASN A 60 20.12 -0.78 0.85
C ASN A 60 20.29 -0.43 2.33
#